data_AF-A0A941F155-F1
#
_entry.id   AF-A0A941F155-F1
#
_cell.length_a   1.000
_cell.length_b   1.000
_cell.length_c   1.000
_cell.angle_alpha   90.00
_cell.angle_beta   90.00
_cell.angle_gamma   90.00
#
_symmetry.space_group_name_H-M   'P 1'
#
loop_
_entity.id
_entity.type
_entity.pdbx_description
1 polymer ?
#
loop_
_entity_poly.entity_id
_entity_poly.type
_entity_poly.pdbx_seq_one_letter_code
_entity_poly.pdbx_strand_id
1 'polypeptide(L)'
;MTRRAWLLFAAMSVIWGIPYLLIKVVMDAGLEPGFLVFGRTAIGALLLLPVAIRRGVIRPALAHWRAVLAFAAIEIAVPWYLLNSAEERLSSSLVALLIAMVPLIATVIAWRLGDRSVFSPVRVTGLA
;
A
#
# COMPACT_ATOMS: atom_id res chain seq x y z
N MET A 1 -1.92 14.18 22.73
CA MET A 1 -2.60 13.14 21.94
C MET A 1 -3.89 12.73 22.63
N THR A 2 -5.02 12.64 21.92
CA THR A 2 -6.35 12.33 22.51
C THR A 2 -6.58 10.81 22.57
N ARG A 3 -7.49 10.34 23.45
CA ARG A 3 -7.91 8.92 23.49
C ARG A 3 -8.39 8.41 22.12
N ARG A 4 -9.10 9.28 21.38
CA ARG A 4 -9.54 9.00 20.01
C ARG A 4 -8.36 8.77 19.06
N ALA A 5 -7.29 9.54 19.17
CA ALA A 5 -6.10 9.37 18.32
C ALA A 5 -5.44 8.00 18.56
N TRP A 6 -5.32 7.58 19.82
CA TRP A 6 -4.77 6.25 20.15
C TRP A 6 -5.66 5.10 19.66
N LEU A 7 -6.98 5.22 19.76
CA LEU A 7 -7.90 4.21 19.23
C LEU A 7 -7.81 4.10 17.70
N LEU A 8 -7.76 5.24 16.99
CA LEU A 8 -7.61 5.26 15.54
C LEU A 8 -6.25 4.70 15.12
N PHE A 9 -5.18 5.01 15.85
CA PHE A 9 -3.86 4.46 15.61
C PHE A 9 -3.85 2.94 15.76
N ALA A 10 -4.36 2.41 16.89
CA ALA A 10 -4.44 0.97 17.12
C ALA A 10 -5.30 0.26 16.07
N ALA A 11 -6.47 0.82 15.73
CA ALA A 11 -7.32 0.28 14.68
C ALA A 11 -6.60 0.24 13.32
N MET A 12 -5.89 1.32 12.96
CA MET A 12 -5.12 1.38 11.73
C MET A 12 -4.00 0.34 11.71
N SER A 13 -3.25 0.20 12.80
CA SER A 13 -2.18 -0.80 12.93
C SER A 13 -2.73 -2.23 12.78
N VAL A 14 -3.89 -2.54 13.35
CA VAL A 14 -4.50 -3.87 13.25
C VAL A 14 -5.03 -4.13 11.84
N ILE A 15 -5.80 -3.19 11.29
CA ILE A 15 -6.42 -3.31 9.96
C ILE A 15 -5.35 -3.47 8.87
N TRP A 16 -4.24 -2.73 8.98
CA TRP A 16 -3.12 -2.84 8.03
C TRP A 16 -2.14 -3.97 8.36
N GLY A 17 -1.99 -4.35 9.62
CA GLY A 17 -1.04 -5.39 10.05
C GLY A 17 -1.50 -6.81 9.79
N ILE A 18 -2.77 -7.12 10.10
CA ILE A 18 -3.34 -8.47 9.93
C ILE A 18 -3.19 -9.02 8.50
N PRO A 19 -3.43 -8.25 7.43
CA PRO A 19 -3.24 -8.72 6.06
C PRO A 19 -1.87 -9.34 5.81
N TYR A 20 -0.78 -8.80 6.36
CA TYR A 20 0.58 -9.36 6.19
C TYR A 20 0.75 -10.71 6.88
N LEU A 21 0.08 -10.92 8.03
CA LEU A 21 0.04 -12.25 8.64
C LEU A 21 -0.71 -13.25 7.74
N LEU A 22 -1.84 -12.80 7.16
CA LEU A 22 -2.70 -13.65 6.34
C LEU A 22 -2.11 -13.96 4.95
N ILE A 23 -1.31 -13.05 4.38
CA ILE A 23 -0.61 -13.29 3.10
C ILE A 23 0.25 -14.56 3.21
N LYS A 24 1.01 -14.68 4.29
CA LYS A 24 1.80 -15.89 4.55
C LYS A 24 0.96 -17.16 4.65
N VAL A 25 -0.18 -17.11 5.35
CA VAL A 25 -1.11 -18.25 5.45
C VAL A 25 -1.63 -18.68 4.07
N VAL A 26 -1.96 -17.71 3.22
CA VAL A 26 -2.43 -17.97 1.84
C VAL A 26 -1.33 -18.60 0.98
N MET A 27 -0.09 -18.16 1.16
CA MET A 27 1.07 -18.68 0.43
C MET A 27 1.45 -20.08 0.91
N ASP A 28 1.39 -20.34 2.22
CA ASP A 28 1.58 -21.68 2.79
C ASP A 28 0.50 -22.67 2.29
N ALA A 29 -0.69 -22.16 1.91
CA ALA A 29 -1.74 -22.93 1.23
C ALA A 29 -1.50 -23.15 -0.28
N GLY A 30 -0.36 -22.70 -0.82
CA GLY A 30 0.06 -22.92 -2.20
C GLY A 30 -0.47 -21.91 -3.22
N LEU A 31 -1.03 -20.78 -2.79
CA LEU A 31 -1.52 -19.74 -3.69
C LEU A 31 -0.40 -18.75 -4.05
N GLU A 32 -0.26 -18.47 -5.35
CA GLU A 32 0.79 -17.58 -5.87
C GLU A 32 0.56 -16.10 -5.49
N PRO A 33 1.63 -15.31 -5.33
CA PRO A 33 1.58 -13.85 -5.11
C PRO A 33 0.67 -13.10 -6.09
N GLY A 34 0.67 -13.51 -7.36
CA GLY A 34 -0.16 -12.92 -8.41
C GLY A 34 -1.65 -13.10 -8.15
N PHE A 35 -2.06 -14.27 -7.62
CA PHE A 35 -3.44 -14.55 -7.28
C PHE A 35 -3.95 -13.63 -6.16
N LEU A 36 -3.12 -13.39 -5.14
CA LEU A 36 -3.41 -12.44 -4.05
C LEU A 36 -3.59 -11.02 -4.58
N VAL A 37 -2.68 -10.56 -5.46
CA VAL A 37 -2.76 -9.21 -6.04
C VAL A 37 -3.99 -9.07 -6.94
N PHE A 38 -4.31 -10.10 -7.73
CA PHE A 38 -5.51 -10.11 -8.56
C PHE A 38 -6.79 -10.13 -7.73
N GLY A 39 -6.91 -11.05 -6.76
CA GLY A 39 -8.12 -11.21 -5.97
C GLY A 39 -8.51 -9.92 -5.22
N ARG A 40 -7.56 -9.30 -4.51
CA ARG A 40 -7.82 -8.05 -3.77
C ARG A 40 -8.20 -6.89 -4.71
N THR A 41 -7.56 -6.79 -5.87
CA THR A 41 -7.81 -5.69 -6.82
C THR A 41 -9.11 -5.90 -7.60
N ALA A 42 -9.44 -7.15 -7.94
CA ALA A 42 -10.72 -7.52 -8.54
C ALA A 42 -11.89 -7.25 -7.59
N ILE A 43 -11.79 -7.62 -6.31
CA ILE A 43 -12.82 -7.31 -5.31
C ILE A 43 -12.99 -5.78 -5.18
N GLY A 44 -11.89 -5.04 -5.06
CA GLY A 44 -11.93 -3.57 -5.01
C GLY A 44 -12.59 -2.97 -6.26
N ALA A 45 -12.24 -3.48 -7.45
CA ALA A 45 -12.84 -3.05 -8.70
C ALA A 45 -14.33 -3.36 -8.76
N LEU A 46 -14.78 -4.56 -8.36
CA LEU A 46 -16.19 -4.93 -8.33
C LEU A 46 -17.02 -4.05 -7.40
N LEU A 47 -16.46 -3.66 -6.25
CA LEU A 47 -17.13 -2.77 -5.30
C LEU A 47 -17.20 -1.33 -5.81
N LEU A 48 -16.15 -0.85 -6.46
CA LEU A 48 -16.05 0.53 -6.93
C LEU A 48 -16.70 0.76 -8.31
N LEU A 49 -16.82 -0.28 -9.14
CA LEU A 49 -17.35 -0.17 -10.49
C LEU A 49 -18.80 0.38 -10.52
N PRO A 50 -19.75 -0.07 -9.67
CA PRO A 50 -21.08 0.52 -9.60
C PRO A 50 -21.06 2.01 -9.26
N VAL A 51 -20.15 2.42 -8.36
CA VAL A 51 -19.99 3.83 -7.97
C VAL A 51 -19.42 4.64 -9.13
N ALA A 52 -18.42 4.11 -9.82
CA ALA A 52 -17.80 4.74 -10.97
C ALA A 52 -18.79 4.91 -12.14
N ILE A 53 -19.64 3.91 -12.38
CA ILE A 53 -20.73 3.97 -13.37
C ILE A 53 -21.73 5.06 -12.99
N ARG A 54 -22.23 5.05 -11.73
CA ARG A 54 -23.19 6.06 -11.24
C ARG A 54 -22.65 7.50 -11.31
N ARG A 55 -21.34 7.67 -11.14
CA ARG A 55 -20.67 8.98 -11.23
C ARG A 55 -20.27 9.37 -12.66
N GLY A 56 -20.47 8.49 -13.65
CA GLY A 56 -20.13 8.78 -15.06
C GLY A 56 -18.63 8.89 -15.35
N VAL A 57 -17.76 8.43 -14.44
CA VAL A 57 -16.29 8.63 -14.56
C VAL A 57 -15.58 7.58 -15.41
N ILE A 58 -16.30 6.55 -15.89
CA ILE A 58 -15.74 5.48 -16.72
C ILE A 58 -15.22 6.01 -18.05
N ARG A 59 -16.01 6.84 -18.76
CA ARG A 59 -15.61 7.38 -20.07
C ARG A 59 -14.35 8.26 -19.99
N PRO A 60 -14.26 9.22 -19.05
CA PRO A 60 -13.01 9.97 -18.81
C PRO A 60 -11.82 9.08 -18.46
N ALA A 61 -12.02 8.06 -17.62
CA ALA A 61 -10.94 7.13 -17.25
C ALA A 61 -10.41 6.35 -18.47
N LEU A 62 -11.31 5.91 -19.36
CA LEU A 62 -10.94 5.22 -20.60
C LEU A 62 -10.21 6.14 -21.59
N ALA A 63 -10.53 7.44 -21.63
CA ALA A 63 -9.77 8.40 -22.44
C ALA A 63 -8.30 8.49 -22.01
N HIS A 64 -8.02 8.25 -20.73
CA HIS A 64 -6.68 8.24 -20.14
C HIS A 64 -6.19 6.83 -19.77
N TRP A 65 -6.67 5.78 -20.45
CA TRP A 65 -6.42 4.38 -20.07
C TRP A 65 -4.93 4.04 -19.89
N ARG A 66 -4.03 4.65 -20.67
CA ARG A 66 -2.57 4.43 -20.54
C ARG A 66 -2.03 4.97 -19.22
N ALA A 67 -2.47 6.15 -18.81
CA ALA A 67 -2.08 6.76 -17.54
C ALA A 67 -2.69 5.99 -16.36
N VAL A 68 -3.95 5.56 -16.49
CA VAL A 68 -4.61 4.71 -15.49
C VAL A 68 -3.90 3.37 -15.35
N LEU A 69 -3.52 2.74 -16.46
CA LEU A 69 -2.78 1.47 -16.46
C LEU A 69 -1.38 1.64 -15.88
N ALA A 70 -0.67 2.71 -16.25
CA ALA A 70 0.65 3.02 -15.69
C ALA A 70 0.57 3.25 -14.17
N PHE A 71 -0.43 4.02 -13.71
CA PHE A 71 -0.68 4.23 -12.29
C PHE A 71 -0.97 2.91 -11.58
N ALA A 72 -1.90 2.11 -12.11
CA ALA A 72 -2.24 0.80 -11.54
C ALA A 72 -1.02 -0.14 -11.49
N ALA A 73 -0.17 -0.14 -12.52
CA ALA A 73 1.03 -0.96 -12.55
C ALA A 73 2.06 -0.51 -11.50
N ILE A 74 2.37 0.79 -11.47
CA ILE A 74 3.44 1.37 -10.65
C ILE A 74 3.05 1.44 -9.17
N GLU A 75 1.78 1.70 -8.87
CA GLU A 75 1.31 1.92 -7.50
C GLU A 75 0.71 0.66 -6.88
N ILE A 76 0.06 -0.19 -7.69
CA ILE A 76 -0.72 -1.33 -7.18
C ILE A 76 -0.16 -2.69 -7.59
N ALA A 77 0.12 -2.94 -8.86
CA ALA A 77 0.45 -4.29 -9.31
C ALA A 77 1.89 -4.67 -8.93
N VAL A 78 2.86 -3.85 -9.37
CA VAL A 78 4.29 -4.15 -9.20
C VAL A 78 4.71 -4.11 -7.74
N PRO A 79 4.44 -3.06 -6.94
CA PRO A 79 4.95 -2.99 -5.56
C PRO A 79 4.44 -4.15 -4.71
N TRP A 80 3.17 -4.49 -4.86
CA TRP A 80 2.54 -5.50 -4.05
C TRP A 80 2.83 -6.92 -4.52
N TYR A 81 3.02 -7.13 -5.82
CA TYR A 81 3.56 -8.39 -6.31
C TYR A 81 4.97 -8.62 -5.75
N LEU A 82 5.84 -7.62 -5.82
CA LEU A 82 7.19 -7.69 -5.25
C LEU A 82 7.15 -7.94 -3.75
N LEU A 83 6.21 -7.31 -3.03
CA LEU A 83 6.04 -7.51 -1.60
C LEU A 83 5.63 -8.94 -1.25
N ASN A 84 4.55 -9.43 -1.90
CA ASN A 84 4.07 -10.79 -1.69
C ASN A 84 5.13 -11.82 -2.10
N SER A 85 5.90 -11.56 -3.16
CA SER A 85 7.02 -12.41 -3.57
C SER A 85 8.16 -12.41 -2.56
N ALA A 86 8.41 -11.28 -1.89
CA ALA A 86 9.40 -11.20 -0.82
C ALA A 86 8.98 -12.03 0.41
N GLU A 87 7.69 -12.11 0.72
CA GLU A 87 7.16 -12.96 1.79
C GLU A 87 7.35 -14.46 1.55
N GLU A 88 7.61 -14.92 0.32
CA GLU A 88 7.96 -16.33 0.04
C GLU A 88 9.30 -16.70 0.67
N ARG A 89 10.20 -15.72 0.79
CA ARG A 89 11.59 -15.91 1.19
C ARG A 89 11.90 -15.30 2.54
N LEU A 90 11.10 -14.34 2.99
CA LEU A 90 11.30 -13.57 4.21
C LEU A 90 10.14 -13.80 5.18
N SER A 91 10.43 -13.76 6.48
CA SER A 91 9.38 -13.77 7.50
C SER A 91 8.54 -12.47 7.43
N SER A 92 7.24 -12.54 7.74
CA SER A 92 6.35 -11.37 7.77
C SER A 92 6.86 -10.29 8.74
N SER A 93 7.51 -10.65 9.85
CA SER A 93 8.13 -9.70 10.78
C SER A 93 9.28 -8.91 10.14
N LEU A 94 10.11 -9.57 9.33
CA LEU A 94 11.20 -8.89 8.60
C LEU A 94 10.65 -8.00 7.50
N VAL A 95 9.65 -8.47 6.74
CA VAL A 95 8.98 -7.65 5.72
C VAL A 95 8.34 -6.41 6.34
N ALA A 96 7.63 -6.56 7.47
CA ALA A 96 7.05 -5.44 8.20
C ALA A 96 8.12 -4.43 8.68
N LEU A 97 9.27 -4.91 9.16
CA LEU A 97 10.40 -4.06 9.55
C LEU A 97 10.97 -3.30 8.33
N LEU A 98 11.09 -3.95 7.18
CA LEU A 98 11.53 -3.29 5.94
C LEU A 98 10.54 -2.21 5.48
N ILE A 99 9.23 -2.49 5.58
CA ILE A 99 8.18 -1.50 5.28
C ILE A 99 8.26 -0.30 6.24
N ALA A 100 8.60 -0.53 7.51
CA ALA A 100 8.76 0.55 8.49
C ALA A 100 9.87 1.55 8.11
N MET A 101 10.79 1.19 7.21
CA MET A 101 11.81 2.10 6.66
C MET A 101 11.33 2.93 5.46
N VAL A 102 10.15 2.64 4.88
CA VAL A 102 9.59 3.39 3.75
C VAL A 102 9.53 4.90 3.99
N PRO A 103 9.11 5.41 5.17
CA PRO A 103 9.12 6.84 5.45
C PRO A 103 10.50 7.48 5.35
N LEU A 104 11.56 6.76 5.74
CA LEU A 104 12.94 7.26 5.64
C LEU A 104 13.34 7.48 4.18
N ILE A 105 13.04 6.50 3.32
CA ILE A 105 13.28 6.60 1.87
C ILE A 105 12.44 7.73 1.27
N ALA A 106 11.16 7.83 1.66
CA ALA A 106 10.26 8.89 1.21
C ALA A 106 10.80 10.29 1.58
N THR A 107 11.34 10.46 2.78
CA THR A 107 11.99 11.71 3.22
C THR A 107 13.19 12.07 2.35
N VAL A 108 14.05 11.11 2.02
CA VAL A 108 15.20 11.35 1.14
C VAL A 108 14.76 11.75 -0.27
N ILE A 109 13.75 11.07 -0.82
CA ILE A 109 13.20 11.40 -2.14
C ILE A 109 12.58 12.80 -2.14
N ALA A 110 11.73 13.10 -1.15
CA ALA A 110 11.08 14.41 -1.03
C ALA A 110 12.09 15.54 -0.87
N TRP A 111 13.17 15.33 -0.11
CA TRP A 111 14.27 16.28 -0.02
C TRP A 111 14.94 16.51 -1.38
N ARG A 112 15.24 15.43 -2.13
CA ARG A 112 15.84 15.55 -3.47
C ARG A 112 14.93 16.27 -4.47
N LEU A 113 13.62 16.16 -4.31
CA LEU A 113 12.63 16.88 -5.11
C LEU A 113 12.44 18.35 -4.67
N GLY A 114 13.18 18.81 -3.66
CA GLY A 114 13.23 20.22 -3.24
C GLY A 114 12.41 20.56 -2.00
N ASP A 115 11.71 19.59 -1.39
CA ASP A 115 10.97 19.84 -0.15
C ASP A 115 11.92 19.91 1.05
N ARG A 116 12.24 21.12 1.51
CA ARG A 116 13.08 21.35 2.70
C ARG A 116 12.31 21.22 4.01
N SER A 117 10.98 21.15 3.98
CA SER A 117 10.14 21.01 5.19
C SER A 117 10.25 19.63 5.83
N VAL A 118 10.84 18.66 5.12
CA VAL A 118 11.08 17.29 5.61
C VAL A 118 12.07 17.22 6.78
N PHE A 119 12.97 18.21 6.92
CA PHE A 119 13.92 18.30 8.04
C PHE A 119 13.40 19.13 9.22
N SER A 120 12.09 19.41 9.28
CA SER A 120 11.54 20.09 10.46
C SER A 120 11.79 19.24 11.71
N PRO A 121 12.10 19.85 12.88
CA PRO A 121 12.44 19.12 14.10
C PRO A 121 11.38 18.07 14.49
N VAL A 122 10.10 18.40 14.27
CA VAL A 122 8.96 17.53 14.57
C VAL A 122 8.89 16.31 13.65
N ARG A 123 9.27 16.44 12.37
CA ARG A 123 9.29 15.32 11.42
C ARG A 123 10.52 14.44 11.64
N VAL A 124 11.67 15.05 11.93
CA VAL A 124 12.91 14.31 12.23
C VAL A 124 12.77 13.49 13.51
N THR A 125 12.18 14.06 14.58
CA THR A 125 11.93 13.31 15.83
C THR A 125 10.84 12.25 15.68
N GLY A 126 9.93 12.40 14.72
CA GLY A 126 8.93 11.36 14.40
C GLY A 126 9.46 10.23 13.51
N LEU A 127 10.62 10.40 12.88
CA LEU A 127 11.28 9.41 12.03
C LEU A 127 12.35 8.58 12.76
N ALA A 128 12.89 9.11 13.87
CA ALA A 128 13.87 8.45 14.74
C ALA A 128 13.19 7.57 15.80
#